data_AF-B0E0J4-F1
#
_entry.id   AF-B0E0J4-F1
#
_cell.length_a   1.000
_cell.length_b   1.000
_cell.length_c   1.000
_cell.angle_alpha   90.00
_cell.angle_beta   90.00
_cell.angle_gamma   90.00
#
_symmetry.space_group_name_H-M   'P 1'
#
loop_
_entity.id
_entity.type
_entity.pdbx_description
1 polymer ?
#
loop_
_entity_poly.entity_id
_entity_poly.type
_entity_poly.pdbx_seq_one_letter_code
_entity_poly.pdbx_strand_id
1 'polypeptide(L)'
;MEVSSEELDPNISPTDSLETLTATGCDKIDRTRLTNNYPNAYSDTYGLPSVRGFIFKTGPAWPKGEPYDRPLPHELRPVNDHPITPVWDDILTRVEIRLQENRLPFTAVMPLGFANVGEEEPFCPLVVAIGVEPTKVAFKDAKTVAECVKLILVEAGFDDVEVAIWEFETFLSGLNLPALDPVLDGSLTKFHHPFTSTLGIPVAPLKQPICEGSLGLFLTRGDGTELLALTAAHVACPPSTFSDNKGLSLKAAKRRYEEIIVLGDDAYVRAITDIQHEVRNLKYSIQAGRMSISSLQTDLDNGVADADGTIRAAISNAQRKVGIWKEFIRQLYQLHSHVTPNMPIPSNRRIGRVVFADPIRASSDGADACTWDWAVTAIRKDAFGADFKGNAVYIGDKLNKRTFLDLMFPNPNDHMGYEYPPDGLLRISGIVPLDEIRHPTQLNAMGEPAMAVIKNGRPTGTTVGWMSSLKSLVHYYHKDTNIQFTSRDLTVIPYDSDPLRSGGFSAEGDSGSVIVERSGRVVALESKWRFKSLTSSVPARSPTWKTNRSHHALDICWCRTESAVQQDVLDKCKTY
;
A
#
# COMPACT_ATOMS: atom_id res chain seq x y z
N MET A 1 -3.72 16.68 60.64
CA MET A 1 -2.40 16.03 60.74
C MET A 1 -2.05 15.56 59.34
N GLU A 2 -0.95 16.10 58.85
CA GLU A 2 -0.40 15.94 57.50
C GLU A 2 0.17 14.55 57.21
N VAL A 3 0.54 14.35 55.92
CA VAL A 3 1.51 13.39 55.34
C VAL A 3 0.90 12.05 54.89
N SER A 4 1.13 11.49 53.69
CA SER A 4 1.99 11.83 52.53
C SER A 4 1.35 11.39 51.20
N SER A 5 1.79 12.07 50.15
CA SER A 5 1.87 11.63 48.75
C SER A 5 2.97 10.57 48.55
N GLU A 6 2.63 9.44 47.94
CA GLU A 6 3.50 8.41 47.32
C GLU A 6 2.53 7.49 46.52
N GLU A 7 2.73 7.06 45.28
CA GLU A 7 3.81 7.20 44.32
C GLU A 7 3.18 6.93 42.94
N LEU A 8 3.40 7.85 42.00
CA LEU A 8 3.23 7.60 40.57
C LEU A 8 4.36 6.65 40.18
N ASP A 9 4.04 5.51 39.57
CA ASP A 9 5.05 4.65 38.96
C ASP A 9 5.37 5.19 37.55
N PRO A 10 6.55 5.81 37.32
CA PRO A 10 6.90 6.44 36.06
C PRO A 10 8.12 5.72 35.48
N ASN A 11 8.05 4.42 35.24
CA ASN A 11 9.13 3.71 34.55
C ASN A 11 8.61 2.47 33.81
N ILE A 12 8.17 2.67 32.57
CA ILE A 12 8.30 1.64 31.54
C ILE A 12 9.16 2.26 30.44
N SER A 13 10.48 2.10 30.59
CA SER A 13 11.47 2.40 29.56
C SER A 13 11.29 1.44 28.37
N PRO A 14 11.47 1.86 27.10
CA PRO A 14 11.30 0.99 25.93
C PRO A 14 12.42 -0.05 25.71
N THR A 15 13.27 -0.32 26.70
CA THR A 15 14.54 -1.05 26.49
C THR A 15 14.60 -2.50 27.02
N ASP A 16 13.60 -3.01 27.73
CA ASP A 16 13.67 -4.35 28.35
C ASP A 16 13.01 -5.48 27.52
N SER A 17 12.95 -5.35 26.20
CA SER A 17 12.45 -6.43 25.32
C SER A 17 13.44 -6.87 24.24
N LEU A 18 14.73 -6.56 24.40
CA LEU A 18 15.78 -7.01 23.49
C LEU A 18 16.65 -8.13 24.06
N GLU A 19 16.07 -9.09 24.77
CA GLU A 19 16.71 -10.39 24.98
C GLU A 19 15.68 -11.52 24.83
N THR A 20 16.07 -12.58 24.11
CA THR A 20 15.32 -13.81 23.81
C THR A 20 14.20 -13.74 22.75
N LEU A 21 14.53 -13.31 21.53
CA LEU A 21 14.03 -13.98 20.32
C LEU A 21 15.02 -15.07 19.91
N THR A 22 15.07 -16.14 20.69
CA THR A 22 15.75 -17.37 20.26
C THR A 22 14.91 -18.04 19.17
N ALA A 23 15.55 -18.13 18.00
CA ALA A 23 15.16 -18.86 16.81
C ALA A 23 14.14 -20.00 17.03
N THR A 24 12.91 -19.76 16.61
CA THR A 24 11.98 -20.84 16.25
C THR A 24 11.43 -20.53 14.86
N GLY A 25 11.98 -21.21 13.85
CA GLY A 25 11.52 -21.12 12.46
C GLY A 25 12.61 -20.94 11.39
N CYS A 26 13.90 -21.07 11.68
CA CYS A 26 14.94 -21.11 10.65
C CYS A 26 15.17 -22.56 10.22
N ASP A 27 14.88 -22.89 8.97
CA ASP A 27 15.46 -24.06 8.30
C ASP A 27 16.94 -24.13 8.67
N LYS A 28 17.40 -25.27 9.19
CA LYS A 28 18.81 -25.47 9.54
C LYS A 28 19.66 -25.19 8.29
N ILE A 29 20.23 -23.99 8.19
CA ILE A 29 21.14 -23.63 7.12
C ILE A 29 22.30 -24.63 7.20
N ASP A 30 22.48 -25.45 6.17
CA ASP A 30 23.63 -26.33 6.06
C ASP A 30 24.90 -25.49 5.90
N ARG A 31 25.53 -25.21 7.04
CA ARG A 31 26.77 -24.41 7.11
C ARG A 31 27.94 -25.14 6.44
N THR A 32 27.87 -26.47 6.32
CA THR A 32 28.98 -27.27 5.77
C THR A 32 29.24 -26.94 4.30
N ARG A 33 28.21 -26.55 3.54
CA ARG A 33 28.34 -26.17 2.13
C ARG A 33 29.39 -25.07 1.89
N LEU A 34 29.39 -24.02 2.72
CA LEU A 34 30.36 -22.93 2.58
C LEU A 34 31.67 -23.27 3.28
N THR A 35 31.63 -23.82 4.49
CA THR A 35 32.86 -24.09 5.26
C THR A 35 33.73 -25.19 4.66
N ASN A 36 33.18 -26.08 3.83
CA ASN A 36 33.95 -27.09 3.09
C ASN A 36 34.93 -26.46 2.08
N ASN A 37 34.57 -25.31 1.51
CA ASN A 37 35.40 -24.63 0.50
C ASN A 37 36.10 -23.38 1.06
N TYR A 38 35.48 -22.71 2.02
CA TYR A 38 36.00 -21.53 2.69
C TYR A 38 35.80 -21.63 4.21
N PRO A 39 36.80 -22.14 4.98
CA PRO A 39 36.64 -22.43 6.41
C PRO A 39 36.18 -21.25 7.25
N ASN A 40 36.51 -20.02 6.84
CA ASN A 40 36.18 -18.79 7.55
C ASN A 40 34.82 -18.18 7.14
N ALA A 41 34.05 -18.84 6.27
CA ALA A 41 32.80 -18.33 5.70
C ALA A 41 31.87 -17.64 6.69
N TYR A 42 31.72 -18.22 7.89
CA TYR A 42 30.86 -17.67 8.92
C TYR A 42 31.60 -17.06 10.10
N SER A 43 32.92 -17.24 10.22
CA SER A 43 33.70 -16.50 11.22
C SER A 43 33.89 -15.06 10.78
N ASP A 44 34.06 -14.83 9.48
CA ASP A 44 34.28 -13.49 8.93
C ASP A 44 33.00 -12.64 8.96
N THR A 45 31.81 -13.28 8.94
CA THR A 45 30.52 -12.59 9.07
C THR A 45 29.90 -12.74 10.47
N TYR A 46 30.65 -13.25 11.44
CA TYR A 46 30.14 -13.48 12.79
C TYR A 46 29.74 -12.17 13.47
N GLY A 47 28.62 -12.15 14.19
CA GLY A 47 28.09 -10.95 14.83
C GLY A 47 27.18 -10.09 13.95
N LEU A 48 27.21 -10.28 12.62
CA LEU A 48 26.32 -9.56 11.71
C LEU A 48 24.88 -10.11 11.77
N PRO A 49 23.84 -9.27 11.59
CA PRO A 49 22.45 -9.71 11.58
C PRO A 49 22.12 -10.73 10.49
N SER A 50 22.86 -10.73 9.37
CA SER A 50 22.73 -11.73 8.32
C SER A 50 23.33 -13.05 8.79
N VAL A 51 22.51 -14.09 8.97
CA VAL A 51 22.96 -15.46 9.34
C VAL A 51 23.71 -16.17 8.18
N ARG A 52 24.28 -15.42 7.25
CA ARG A 52 24.86 -15.87 5.97
C ARG A 52 26.37 -15.60 5.92
N GLY A 53 27.08 -16.49 5.25
CA GLY A 53 28.54 -16.48 5.19
C GLY A 53 29.07 -15.99 3.84
N PHE A 54 30.36 -15.69 3.81
CA PHE A 54 31.09 -15.53 2.55
C PHE A 54 31.21 -16.87 1.83
N ILE A 55 30.97 -16.87 0.52
CA ILE A 55 31.33 -17.99 -0.35
C ILE A 55 32.86 -18.04 -0.47
N PHE A 56 33.49 -16.87 -0.60
CA PHE A 56 34.93 -16.73 -0.74
C PHE A 56 35.35 -15.29 -0.40
N LYS A 57 36.53 -15.11 0.19
CA LYS A 57 37.18 -13.81 0.40
C LYS A 57 38.65 -13.91 -0.03
N THR A 58 39.16 -12.88 -0.69
CA THR A 58 40.60 -12.75 -0.94
C THR A 58 41.34 -12.27 0.31
N GLY A 59 42.66 -12.44 0.32
CA GLY A 59 43.50 -12.00 1.43
C GLY A 59 43.53 -12.96 2.63
N PRO A 60 44.25 -12.60 3.70
CA PRO A 60 44.42 -13.44 4.89
C PRO A 60 43.12 -13.65 5.66
N ALA A 61 43.16 -14.61 6.59
CA ALA A 61 42.11 -14.77 7.59
C ALA A 61 42.06 -13.54 8.50
N TRP A 62 40.86 -13.08 8.84
CA TRP A 62 40.69 -11.99 9.79
C TRP A 62 41.00 -12.43 11.23
N PRO A 63 41.33 -11.48 12.13
CA PRO A 63 41.70 -11.78 13.51
C PRO A 63 40.63 -12.59 14.26
N LYS A 64 41.08 -13.48 15.14
CA LYS A 64 40.21 -14.26 16.05
C LYS A 64 40.61 -13.99 17.49
N GLY A 65 39.67 -14.17 18.42
CA GLY A 65 39.89 -13.90 19.83
C GLY A 65 40.77 -14.96 20.51
N GLU A 66 41.78 -14.51 21.25
CA GLU A 66 42.59 -15.36 22.12
C GLU A 66 41.85 -15.71 23.43
N PRO A 67 42.13 -16.87 24.07
CA PRO A 67 43.12 -17.91 23.72
C PRO A 67 42.54 -19.11 22.95
N TYR A 68 41.36 -18.98 22.32
CA TYR A 68 40.62 -20.11 21.75
C TYR A 68 40.18 -19.95 20.28
N ASP A 69 40.78 -19.02 19.54
CA ASP A 69 40.42 -18.71 18.14
C ASP A 69 38.91 -18.54 17.94
N ARG A 70 38.21 -17.99 18.94
CA ARG A 70 36.77 -17.76 18.82
C ARG A 70 36.52 -16.61 17.84
N PRO A 71 35.54 -16.72 16.92
CA PRO A 71 35.16 -15.60 16.09
C PRO A 71 34.76 -14.40 16.97
N LEU A 72 35.33 -13.23 16.68
CA LEU A 72 34.93 -11.98 17.32
C LEU A 72 33.69 -11.43 16.59
N PRO A 73 32.68 -10.91 17.31
CA PRO A 73 31.53 -10.30 16.65
C PRO A 73 31.99 -9.06 15.90
N HIS A 74 31.72 -9.00 14.60
CA HIS A 74 32.02 -7.88 13.75
C HIS A 74 30.81 -6.95 13.57
N GLU A 75 31.09 -5.71 13.21
CA GLU A 75 30.11 -4.74 12.76
C GLU A 75 30.59 -4.03 11.48
N LEU A 76 29.63 -3.55 10.68
CA LEU A 76 29.91 -2.84 9.44
C LEU A 76 30.17 -1.36 9.73
N ARG A 77 31.18 -0.79 9.06
CA ARG A 77 31.54 0.62 9.14
C ARG A 77 31.46 1.29 7.76
N PRO A 78 31.06 2.58 7.69
CA PRO A 78 31.09 3.33 6.44
C PRO A 78 32.54 3.60 5.99
N VAL A 79 32.75 3.65 4.69
CA VAL A 79 34.03 4.01 4.08
C VAL A 79 33.98 5.48 3.68
N ASN A 80 34.59 6.34 4.48
CA ASN A 80 34.65 7.79 4.26
C ASN A 80 36.10 8.23 4.02
N ASP A 81 36.31 9.27 3.20
CA ASP A 81 37.62 9.88 2.90
C ASP A 81 38.72 8.92 2.42
N HIS A 82 38.35 7.76 1.88
CA HIS A 82 39.31 6.78 1.39
C HIS A 82 39.96 7.22 0.06
N PRO A 83 41.27 7.00 -0.18
CA PRO A 83 41.94 7.40 -1.42
C PRO A 83 41.37 6.77 -2.71
N ILE A 84 40.55 5.73 -2.59
CA ILE A 84 39.82 5.10 -3.72
C ILE A 84 38.69 5.97 -4.27
N THR A 85 38.17 6.91 -3.46
CA THR A 85 36.97 7.69 -3.78
C THR A 85 37.01 8.35 -5.16
N PRO A 86 38.12 9.00 -5.59
CA PRO A 86 38.17 9.68 -6.89
C PRO A 86 38.10 8.75 -8.11
N VAL A 87 38.41 7.46 -7.93
CA VAL A 87 38.47 6.46 -9.02
C VAL A 87 37.44 5.34 -8.86
N TRP A 88 36.60 5.42 -7.82
CA TRP A 88 35.65 4.36 -7.47
C TRP A 88 34.63 4.08 -8.58
N ASP A 89 34.12 5.11 -9.26
CA ASP A 89 33.15 4.94 -10.35
C ASP A 89 33.74 4.21 -11.57
N ASP A 90 35.02 4.43 -11.89
CA ASP A 90 35.72 3.69 -12.94
C ASP A 90 35.92 2.22 -12.54
N ILE A 91 36.36 1.99 -11.29
CA ILE A 91 36.48 0.64 -10.73
C ILE A 91 35.15 -0.08 -10.79
N LEU A 92 34.05 0.53 -10.36
CA LEU A 92 32.70 -0.04 -10.42
C LEU A 92 32.29 -0.40 -11.85
N THR A 93 32.57 0.47 -12.82
CA THR A 93 32.27 0.22 -14.24
C THR A 93 33.02 -1.02 -14.73
N ARG A 94 34.31 -1.13 -14.39
CA ARG A 94 35.14 -2.28 -14.78
C ARG A 94 34.69 -3.57 -14.08
N VAL A 95 34.29 -3.48 -12.81
CA VAL A 95 33.73 -4.61 -12.06
C VAL A 95 32.41 -5.07 -12.68
N GLU A 96 31.52 -4.15 -13.06
CA GLU A 96 30.26 -4.47 -13.73
C GLU A 96 30.50 -5.24 -15.04
N ILE A 97 31.40 -4.75 -15.90
CA ILE A 97 31.77 -5.44 -17.15
C ILE A 97 32.24 -6.86 -16.84
N ARG A 98 33.08 -7.02 -15.81
CA ARG A 98 33.65 -8.33 -15.48
C ARG A 98 32.60 -9.29 -14.92
N LEU A 99 31.66 -8.81 -14.14
CA LEU A 99 30.52 -9.59 -13.64
C LEU A 99 29.63 -10.06 -14.80
N GLN A 100 29.39 -9.19 -15.80
CA GLN A 100 28.63 -9.52 -17.00
C GLN A 100 29.34 -10.57 -17.87
N GLU A 101 30.65 -10.42 -18.12
CA GLU A 101 31.45 -11.38 -18.89
C GLU A 101 31.47 -12.76 -18.27
N ASN A 102 31.59 -12.83 -16.94
CA ASN A 102 31.58 -14.10 -16.19
C ASN A 102 30.16 -14.62 -15.93
N ARG A 103 29.12 -13.88 -16.36
CA ARG A 103 27.71 -14.21 -16.14
C ARG A 103 27.38 -14.51 -14.67
N LEU A 104 28.04 -13.81 -13.75
CA LEU A 104 27.77 -13.98 -12.33
C LEU A 104 26.50 -13.21 -11.95
N PRO A 105 25.45 -13.87 -11.45
CA PRO A 105 24.31 -13.15 -10.89
C PRO A 105 24.75 -12.46 -9.60
N PHE A 106 24.60 -11.14 -9.53
CA PHE A 106 24.94 -10.34 -8.34
C PHE A 106 23.77 -9.44 -7.94
N THR A 107 23.71 -9.11 -6.66
CA THR A 107 22.68 -8.26 -6.05
C THR A 107 23.17 -6.85 -5.78
N ALA A 108 24.41 -6.70 -5.31
CA ALA A 108 25.05 -5.41 -5.08
C ALA A 108 26.58 -5.52 -5.11
N VAL A 109 27.26 -4.39 -5.31
CA VAL A 109 28.71 -4.22 -5.08
C VAL A 109 28.85 -3.11 -4.04
N MET A 110 29.45 -3.43 -2.88
CA MET A 110 29.44 -2.56 -1.70
C MET A 110 30.87 -2.34 -1.19
N PRO A 111 31.33 -1.08 -1.05
CA PRO A 111 32.52 -0.76 -0.29
C PRO A 111 32.18 -0.73 1.21
N LEU A 112 32.73 -1.65 2.00
CA LEU A 112 32.42 -1.82 3.42
C LEU A 112 33.68 -1.78 4.27
N GLY A 113 33.63 -1.17 5.45
CA GLY A 113 34.61 -1.37 6.50
C GLY A 113 34.12 -2.41 7.51
N PHE A 114 35.03 -3.12 8.17
CA PHE A 114 34.75 -4.05 9.26
C PHE A 114 35.58 -3.70 10.49
N ALA A 115 34.92 -3.70 11.65
CA ALA A 115 35.51 -3.56 12.96
C ALA A 115 34.99 -4.66 13.90
N ASN A 116 35.71 -4.96 14.97
CA ASN A 116 35.14 -5.74 16.06
C ASN A 116 34.13 -4.85 16.82
N VAL A 117 33.03 -5.44 17.28
CA VAL A 117 32.00 -4.71 18.04
C VAL A 117 32.64 -4.03 19.25
N GLY A 118 32.46 -2.71 19.33
CA GLY A 118 33.00 -1.87 20.42
C GLY A 118 34.42 -1.34 20.21
N GLU A 119 35.10 -1.70 19.12
CA GLU A 119 36.39 -1.11 18.74
C GLU A 119 36.21 0.16 17.92
N GLU A 120 37.06 1.17 18.18
CA GLU A 120 37.01 2.46 17.49
C GLU A 120 37.56 2.34 16.06
N GLU A 121 38.69 1.65 15.90
CA GLU A 121 39.39 1.49 14.63
C GLU A 121 38.96 0.22 13.89
N PRO A 122 38.67 0.29 12.57
CA PRO A 122 38.36 -0.89 11.77
C PRO A 122 39.62 -1.73 11.51
N PHE A 123 39.54 -3.04 11.75
CA PHE A 123 40.62 -3.96 11.36
C PHE A 123 40.70 -4.16 9.83
N CYS A 124 39.60 -3.91 9.13
CA CYS A 124 39.54 -3.89 7.67
C CYS A 124 38.84 -2.59 7.26
N PRO A 125 39.59 -1.52 6.94
CA PRO A 125 39.01 -0.22 6.60
C PRO A 125 38.22 -0.24 5.29
N LEU A 126 38.54 -1.15 4.36
CA LEU A 126 37.82 -1.34 3.11
C LEU A 126 37.94 -2.78 2.59
N VAL A 127 36.80 -3.40 2.35
CA VAL A 127 36.59 -4.61 1.53
C VAL A 127 35.54 -4.30 0.47
N VAL A 128 35.76 -4.79 -0.76
CA VAL A 128 34.73 -4.77 -1.81
C VAL A 128 33.90 -6.04 -1.69
N ALA A 129 32.71 -5.91 -1.11
CA ALA A 129 31.77 -7.02 -0.97
C ALA A 129 30.81 -7.08 -2.17
N ILE A 130 30.76 -8.23 -2.82
CA ILE A 130 29.83 -8.52 -3.92
C ILE A 130 28.75 -9.45 -3.41
N GLY A 131 27.53 -8.96 -3.42
CA GLY A 131 26.35 -9.72 -3.04
C GLY A 131 25.89 -10.68 -4.09
N VAL A 132 25.48 -11.87 -3.64
CA VAL A 132 24.84 -12.86 -4.51
C VAL A 132 23.68 -13.53 -3.78
N GLU A 133 22.66 -13.93 -4.52
CA GLU A 133 21.55 -14.70 -3.96
C GLU A 133 22.04 -16.02 -3.33
N PRO A 134 21.55 -16.39 -2.13
CA PRO A 134 21.96 -17.61 -1.47
C PRO A 134 21.79 -18.84 -2.37
N THR A 135 22.77 -19.74 -2.36
CA THR A 135 22.77 -21.02 -3.10
C THR A 135 22.81 -20.91 -4.64
N LYS A 136 22.78 -19.70 -5.22
CA LYS A 136 22.76 -19.51 -6.68
C LYS A 136 24.14 -19.51 -7.33
N VAL A 137 25.19 -19.23 -6.55
CA VAL A 137 26.55 -19.13 -7.05
C VAL A 137 27.40 -20.27 -6.51
N ALA A 138 28.10 -20.97 -7.40
CA ALA A 138 29.04 -22.01 -7.02
C ALA A 138 30.37 -21.39 -6.52
N PHE A 139 31.04 -22.10 -5.59
CA PHE A 139 32.31 -21.64 -5.01
C PHE A 139 33.37 -21.29 -6.07
N LYS A 140 33.48 -22.13 -7.11
CA LYS A 140 34.47 -21.93 -8.18
C LYS A 140 34.25 -20.59 -8.90
N ASP A 141 33.01 -20.27 -9.23
CA ASP A 141 32.65 -19.04 -9.95
C ASP A 141 32.84 -17.82 -9.05
N ALA A 142 32.43 -17.92 -7.78
CA ALA A 142 32.69 -16.90 -6.76
C ALA A 142 34.18 -16.58 -6.63
N LYS A 143 35.02 -17.61 -6.50
CA LYS A 143 36.47 -17.47 -6.41
C LYS A 143 37.06 -16.79 -7.65
N THR A 144 36.71 -17.27 -8.84
CA THR A 144 37.20 -16.70 -10.11
C THR A 144 36.83 -15.22 -10.25
N VAL A 145 35.60 -14.85 -9.91
CA VAL A 145 35.17 -13.45 -9.98
C VAL A 145 35.89 -12.59 -8.95
N ALA A 146 36.00 -13.05 -7.70
CA ALA A 146 36.71 -12.30 -6.65
C ALA A 146 38.17 -12.03 -7.04
N GLU A 147 38.85 -13.02 -7.63
CA GLU A 147 40.22 -12.87 -8.14
C GLU A 147 40.29 -11.88 -9.32
N CYS A 148 39.31 -11.91 -10.24
CA CYS A 148 39.24 -10.94 -11.33
C CYS A 148 39.02 -9.51 -10.84
N VAL A 149 38.12 -9.32 -9.87
CA VAL A 149 37.86 -7.99 -9.28
C VAL A 149 39.07 -7.52 -8.47
N LYS A 150 39.77 -8.44 -7.81
CA LYS A 150 41.02 -8.11 -7.12
C LYS A 150 42.09 -7.56 -8.08
N LEU A 151 42.20 -8.10 -9.30
CA LEU A 151 43.11 -7.56 -10.32
C LEU A 151 42.74 -6.14 -10.73
N ILE A 152 41.45 -5.82 -10.86
CA ILE A 152 40.99 -4.45 -11.15
C ILE A 152 41.46 -3.48 -10.05
N LEU A 153 41.33 -3.88 -8.78
CA LEU A 153 41.77 -3.06 -7.65
C LEU A 153 43.30 -2.88 -7.63
N VAL A 154 44.07 -3.92 -7.91
CA VAL A 154 45.54 -3.86 -8.03
C VAL A 154 45.94 -2.91 -9.17
N GLU A 155 45.32 -3.02 -10.34
CA GLU A 155 45.60 -2.13 -11.47
C GLU A 155 45.26 -0.65 -11.18
N ALA A 156 44.32 -0.40 -10.26
CA ALA A 156 43.98 0.93 -9.78
C ALA A 156 44.86 1.42 -8.61
N GLY A 157 45.82 0.60 -8.14
CA GLY A 157 46.74 0.94 -7.06
C GLY A 157 46.23 0.63 -5.64
N PHE A 158 45.26 -0.28 -5.49
CA PHE A 158 44.65 -0.69 -4.22
C PHE A 158 44.90 -2.19 -3.95
N ASP A 159 46.18 -2.57 -3.86
CA ASP A 159 46.62 -3.96 -3.71
C ASP A 159 46.28 -4.54 -2.33
N ASP A 160 45.97 -3.70 -1.37
CA ASP A 160 45.58 -4.05 0.01
C ASP A 160 44.08 -4.32 0.15
N VAL A 161 43.23 -3.80 -0.75
CA VAL A 161 41.77 -3.93 -0.65
C VAL A 161 41.28 -5.34 -1.01
N GLU A 162 40.68 -6.03 -0.07
CA GLU A 162 40.15 -7.39 -0.28
C GLU A 162 38.82 -7.39 -1.04
N VAL A 163 38.45 -8.57 -1.57
CA VAL A 163 37.18 -8.80 -2.28
C VAL A 163 36.49 -10.00 -1.63
N ALA A 164 35.23 -9.81 -1.24
CA ALA A 164 34.40 -10.86 -0.66
C ALA A 164 33.19 -11.16 -1.57
N ILE A 165 32.90 -12.42 -1.83
CA ILE A 165 31.61 -12.85 -2.40
C ILE A 165 30.73 -13.31 -1.26
N TRP A 166 29.65 -12.57 -1.02
CA TRP A 166 28.81 -12.72 0.15
C TRP A 166 27.42 -13.20 -0.25
N GLU A 167 26.99 -14.34 0.31
CA GLU A 167 25.58 -14.70 0.23
C GLU A 167 24.76 -13.72 1.06
N PHE A 168 23.96 -12.91 0.38
CA PHE A 168 23.03 -12.04 1.04
C PHE A 168 21.86 -11.76 0.10
N GLU A 169 20.66 -11.64 0.68
CA GLU A 169 19.49 -11.26 -0.07
C GLU A 169 19.34 -9.74 0.01
N THR A 170 19.49 -9.04 -1.12
CA THR A 170 18.93 -7.70 -1.23
C THR A 170 17.42 -7.85 -1.37
N PHE A 171 16.69 -7.75 -0.27
CA PHE A 171 15.31 -7.33 -0.37
C PHE A 171 15.30 -5.82 -0.19
N LEU A 172 14.72 -5.11 -1.15
CA LEU A 172 13.89 -3.99 -0.74
C LEU A 172 12.78 -4.66 0.06
N SER A 173 12.86 -4.67 1.40
CA SER A 173 11.89 -5.39 2.24
C SER A 173 10.49 -5.17 1.67
N GLY A 174 9.92 -6.22 1.08
CA GLY A 174 8.60 -6.17 0.53
C GLY A 174 7.64 -5.82 1.65
N LEU A 175 6.74 -4.87 1.39
CA LEU A 175 5.75 -4.46 2.38
C LEU A 175 4.89 -5.64 2.84
N ASN A 176 4.75 -6.67 1.99
CA ASN A 176 4.03 -7.91 2.25
C ASN A 176 2.63 -7.66 2.82
N LEU A 177 1.86 -6.80 2.16
CA LEU A 177 0.52 -6.43 2.61
C LEU A 177 -0.37 -7.68 2.66
N PRO A 178 -0.99 -7.98 3.81
CA PRO A 178 -1.89 -9.12 3.94
C PRO A 178 -3.17 -8.90 3.13
N ALA A 179 -3.90 -9.98 2.88
CA ALA A 179 -5.28 -9.85 2.47
C ALA A 179 -6.13 -9.29 3.61
N LEU A 180 -7.20 -8.58 3.26
CA LEU A 180 -8.23 -8.24 4.24
C LEU A 180 -8.99 -9.51 4.65
N ASP A 181 -9.15 -9.69 5.95
CA ASP A 181 -9.96 -10.76 6.51
C ASP A 181 -11.02 -10.16 7.47
N PRO A 182 -12.19 -9.78 6.93
CA PRO A 182 -13.24 -9.17 7.74
C PRO A 182 -13.79 -10.08 8.84
N VAL A 183 -13.58 -11.40 8.76
CA VAL A 183 -14.01 -12.36 9.78
C VAL A 183 -13.08 -12.29 10.98
N LEU A 184 -11.77 -12.30 10.74
CA LEU A 184 -10.75 -12.17 11.79
C LEU A 184 -10.71 -10.76 12.37
N ASP A 185 -10.77 -9.74 11.52
CA ASP A 185 -10.68 -8.33 11.92
C ASP A 185 -11.99 -7.84 12.59
N GLY A 186 -13.13 -8.44 12.23
CA GLY A 186 -14.44 -8.12 12.79
C GLY A 186 -14.78 -6.63 12.69
N SER A 187 -15.06 -5.98 13.82
CA SER A 187 -15.35 -4.54 13.85
C SER A 187 -14.14 -3.64 13.59
N LEU A 188 -12.92 -4.20 13.59
CA LEU A 188 -11.70 -3.45 13.30
C LEU A 188 -11.32 -3.45 11.83
N THR A 189 -12.04 -4.21 10.98
CA THR A 189 -11.77 -4.34 9.53
C THR A 189 -11.52 -3.00 8.84
N LYS A 190 -12.29 -1.95 9.18
CA LYS A 190 -12.13 -0.60 8.59
C LYS A 190 -10.75 0.03 8.86
N PHE A 191 -10.09 -0.33 9.95
CA PHE A 191 -8.75 0.18 10.31
C PHE A 191 -7.63 -0.65 9.70
N HIS A 192 -7.88 -1.95 9.47
CA HIS A 192 -6.95 -2.83 8.76
C HIS A 192 -6.95 -2.53 7.26
N HIS A 193 -8.12 -2.26 6.68
CA HIS A 193 -8.34 -2.09 5.24
C HIS A 193 -7.27 -1.26 4.50
N PRO A 194 -6.85 -0.05 4.96
CA PRO A 194 -5.82 0.74 4.28
C PRO A 194 -4.45 0.06 4.18
N PHE A 195 -4.19 -0.92 5.05
CA PHE A 195 -2.93 -1.68 5.15
C PHE A 195 -3.05 -3.09 4.57
N THR A 196 -4.02 -3.33 3.67
CA THR A 196 -4.24 -4.62 3.01
C THR A 196 -4.14 -4.51 1.50
N SER A 197 -4.01 -5.64 0.80
CA SER A 197 -3.93 -5.71 -0.67
C SER A 197 -5.28 -5.61 -1.41
N THR A 198 -6.33 -5.06 -0.79
CA THR A 198 -7.70 -5.05 -1.32
C THR A 198 -7.90 -3.94 -2.37
N LEU A 199 -8.78 -4.10 -3.37
CA LEU A 199 -9.02 -3.04 -4.36
C LEU A 199 -9.57 -1.76 -3.73
N GLY A 200 -9.25 -0.61 -4.35
CA GLY A 200 -9.47 0.70 -3.74
C GLY A 200 -8.33 1.14 -2.84
N ILE A 201 -7.25 0.34 -2.76
CA ILE A 201 -6.06 0.66 -2.00
C ILE A 201 -5.46 2.00 -2.47
N PRO A 202 -5.18 2.93 -1.54
CA PRO A 202 -4.54 4.20 -1.86
C PRO A 202 -3.16 4.01 -2.47
N VAL A 203 -2.85 4.72 -3.55
CA VAL A 203 -1.53 4.68 -4.21
C VAL A 203 -1.05 6.07 -4.60
N ALA A 204 0.26 6.24 -4.69
CA ALA A 204 0.89 7.47 -5.17
C ALA A 204 2.26 7.17 -5.82
N PRO A 205 2.81 8.07 -6.65
CA PRO A 205 4.20 8.01 -7.08
C PRO A 205 5.14 8.33 -5.92
N LEU A 206 6.23 7.57 -5.76
CA LEU A 206 7.21 7.81 -4.68
C LEU A 206 7.81 9.22 -4.72
N LYS A 207 8.05 9.76 -5.91
CA LYS A 207 8.63 11.10 -6.09
C LYS A 207 7.64 12.23 -5.76
N GLN A 208 6.33 11.93 -5.74
CA GLN A 208 5.27 12.87 -5.40
C GLN A 208 4.19 12.17 -4.55
N PRO A 209 4.49 11.81 -3.28
CA PRO A 209 3.56 11.06 -2.43
C PRO A 209 2.25 11.79 -2.10
N ILE A 210 2.18 13.09 -2.37
CA ILE A 210 0.98 13.92 -2.22
C ILE A 210 -0.02 13.78 -3.39
N CYS A 211 0.43 13.22 -4.52
CA CYS A 211 -0.42 12.99 -5.69
C CYS A 211 -1.03 11.59 -5.59
N GLU A 212 -2.17 11.50 -4.93
CA GLU A 212 -2.77 10.23 -4.57
C GLU A 212 -3.98 9.87 -5.43
N GLY A 213 -4.15 8.56 -5.59
CA GLY A 213 -5.33 7.95 -6.18
C GLY A 213 -5.60 6.60 -5.56
N SER A 214 -6.36 5.78 -6.28
CA SER A 214 -6.68 4.41 -5.90
C SER A 214 -6.20 3.45 -7.00
N LEU A 215 -5.83 2.24 -6.60
CA LEU A 215 -5.60 1.14 -7.53
C LEU A 215 -6.93 0.45 -7.81
N GLY A 216 -7.27 0.34 -9.10
CA GLY A 216 -8.61 -0.06 -9.53
C GLY A 216 -8.76 -1.54 -9.80
N LEU A 217 -7.81 -2.12 -10.53
CA LEU A 217 -7.88 -3.53 -10.94
C LEU A 217 -6.49 -4.13 -10.98
N PHE A 218 -6.40 -5.39 -10.58
CA PHE A 218 -5.26 -6.24 -10.86
C PHE A 218 -5.45 -6.97 -12.19
N LEU A 219 -4.38 -7.07 -12.94
CA LEU A 219 -4.29 -7.79 -14.19
C LEU A 219 -3.11 -8.76 -14.11
N THR A 220 -3.13 -9.78 -14.95
CA THR A 220 -1.96 -10.65 -15.12
C THR A 220 -1.54 -10.58 -16.57
N ARG A 221 -0.23 -10.51 -16.83
CA ARG A 221 0.28 -10.62 -18.20
C ARG A 221 -0.17 -11.96 -18.79
N GLY A 222 -0.38 -12.02 -20.10
CA GLY A 222 -0.96 -13.19 -20.77
C GLY A 222 -0.20 -14.52 -20.56
N ASP A 223 1.06 -14.46 -20.13
CA ASP A 223 1.89 -15.62 -19.78
C ASP A 223 1.85 -16.00 -18.28
N GLY A 224 1.09 -15.28 -17.45
CA GLY A 224 0.96 -15.54 -16.02
C GLY A 224 2.13 -15.07 -15.16
N THR A 225 3.15 -14.43 -15.74
CA THR A 225 4.45 -14.25 -15.05
C THR A 225 4.55 -12.98 -14.20
N GLU A 226 3.71 -11.97 -14.47
CA GLU A 226 3.78 -10.65 -13.85
C GLU A 226 2.39 -10.17 -13.44
N LEU A 227 2.29 -9.75 -12.17
CA LEU A 227 1.11 -9.08 -11.62
C LEU A 227 1.19 -7.61 -12.00
N LEU A 228 0.15 -7.14 -12.69
CA LEU A 228 -0.01 -5.76 -13.11
C LEU A 228 -1.21 -5.15 -12.38
N ALA A 229 -1.28 -3.82 -12.37
CA ALA A 229 -2.44 -3.11 -11.85
C ALA A 229 -2.76 -1.83 -12.63
N LEU A 230 -4.05 -1.55 -12.75
CA LEU A 230 -4.59 -0.35 -13.38
C LEU A 230 -4.86 0.75 -12.36
N THR A 231 -4.55 1.97 -12.75
CA THR A 231 -4.94 3.21 -12.07
C THR A 231 -5.06 4.34 -13.11
N ALA A 232 -5.41 5.55 -12.70
CA ALA A 232 -5.47 6.71 -13.59
C ALA A 232 -4.06 7.18 -14.00
N ALA A 233 -3.90 7.68 -15.22
CA ALA A 233 -2.60 8.15 -15.72
C ALA A 233 -2.09 9.33 -14.90
N HIS A 234 -2.96 10.25 -14.50
CA HIS A 234 -2.58 11.40 -13.67
C HIS A 234 -2.22 11.03 -12.23
N VAL A 235 -2.61 9.84 -11.76
CA VAL A 235 -2.17 9.31 -10.46
C VAL A 235 -0.76 8.76 -10.60
N ALA A 236 -0.52 7.90 -11.60
CA ALA A 236 0.79 7.29 -11.84
C ALA A 236 1.85 8.28 -12.37
N CYS A 237 1.43 9.27 -13.16
CA CYS A 237 2.25 10.28 -13.83
C CYS A 237 1.61 11.67 -13.65
N PRO A 238 1.74 12.30 -12.47
CA PRO A 238 1.04 13.55 -12.17
C PRO A 238 1.44 14.69 -13.11
N PRO A 239 0.49 15.48 -13.63
CA PRO A 239 0.75 16.58 -14.55
C PRO A 239 1.73 17.64 -14.02
N SER A 240 1.85 17.78 -12.70
CA SER A 240 2.84 18.61 -12.02
C SER A 240 4.29 18.23 -12.35
N THR A 241 4.57 16.96 -12.64
CA THR A 241 5.90 16.47 -13.06
C THR A 241 5.92 16.00 -14.52
N PHE A 242 4.78 15.61 -15.08
CA PHE A 242 4.61 15.15 -16.45
C PHE A 242 3.84 16.20 -17.28
N SER A 243 4.33 17.44 -17.27
CA SER A 243 3.63 18.60 -17.85
C SER A 243 3.49 18.56 -19.37
N ASP A 244 4.32 17.77 -20.07
CA ASP A 244 4.25 17.59 -21.52
C ASP A 244 3.11 16.65 -21.97
N ASN A 245 2.47 15.96 -21.02
CA ASN A 245 1.37 15.01 -21.24
C ASN A 245 1.67 13.99 -22.36
N LYS A 246 2.92 13.57 -22.53
CA LYS A 246 3.28 12.56 -23.55
C LYS A 246 3.03 11.12 -23.10
N GLY A 247 2.49 10.95 -21.89
CA GLY A 247 2.40 9.66 -21.24
C GLY A 247 3.78 9.06 -20.95
N LEU A 248 3.80 7.77 -20.63
CA LEU A 248 5.01 7.00 -20.40
C LEU A 248 4.95 5.70 -21.21
N SER A 249 5.69 5.67 -22.32
CA SER A 249 5.82 4.45 -23.12
C SER A 249 6.61 3.38 -22.37
N LEU A 250 6.46 2.12 -22.78
CA LEU A 250 7.20 0.97 -22.22
C LEU A 250 8.72 1.18 -22.19
N LYS A 251 9.28 1.79 -23.25
CA LYS A 251 10.72 2.11 -23.35
C LYS A 251 11.12 3.24 -22.41
N ALA A 252 10.27 4.26 -22.27
CA ALA A 252 10.51 5.38 -21.36
C ALA A 252 10.39 4.96 -19.90
N ALA A 253 9.42 4.09 -19.57
CA ALA A 253 9.20 3.54 -18.24
C ALA A 253 10.43 2.79 -17.73
N LYS A 254 11.06 1.96 -18.57
CA LYS A 254 12.32 1.26 -18.27
C LYS A 254 13.48 2.20 -17.92
N ARG A 255 13.46 3.44 -18.42
CA ARG A 255 14.52 4.45 -18.19
C ARG A 255 14.23 5.37 -17.01
N ARG A 256 12.98 5.83 -16.86
CA ARG A 256 12.59 6.79 -15.81
C ARG A 256 12.37 6.13 -14.45
N TYR A 257 12.01 4.85 -14.44
CA TYR A 257 11.83 4.05 -13.23
C TYR A 257 10.93 4.75 -12.20
N GLU A 258 9.69 5.02 -12.60
CA GLU A 258 8.70 5.67 -11.72
C GLU A 258 8.11 4.66 -10.74
N GLU A 259 8.53 4.73 -9.48
CA GLU A 259 8.06 3.84 -8.42
C GLU A 259 6.69 4.27 -7.88
N ILE A 260 5.86 3.29 -7.56
CA ILE A 260 4.55 3.46 -6.93
C ILE A 260 4.59 2.93 -5.51
N ILE A 261 4.05 3.72 -4.59
CA ILE A 261 3.88 3.38 -3.19
C ILE A 261 2.40 3.18 -2.87
N VAL A 262 2.14 2.31 -1.90
CA VAL A 262 0.84 2.26 -1.22
C VAL A 262 0.78 3.38 -0.19
N LEU A 263 -0.43 3.89 0.07
CA LEU A 263 -0.69 5.00 0.99
C LEU A 263 0.22 6.19 0.64
N GLY A 264 -0.26 7.20 -0.08
CA GLY A 264 0.50 8.45 -0.12
C GLY A 264 0.54 9.12 1.26
N ASP A 265 1.05 10.34 1.31
CA ASP A 265 1.28 11.02 2.60
C ASP A 265 -0.04 11.26 3.34
N ASP A 266 -1.04 11.82 2.67
CA ASP A 266 -2.31 12.09 3.33
C ASP A 266 -3.11 10.81 3.60
N ALA A 267 -2.99 9.75 2.79
CA ALA A 267 -3.64 8.46 3.04
C ALA A 267 -3.11 7.83 4.32
N TYR A 268 -1.78 7.79 4.46
CA TYR A 268 -1.14 7.25 5.65
C TYR A 268 -1.47 8.05 6.90
N VAL A 269 -1.33 9.38 6.85
CA VAL A 269 -1.66 10.25 7.99
C VAL A 269 -3.10 10.08 8.43
N ARG A 270 -4.05 9.97 7.48
CA ARG A 270 -5.47 9.72 7.78
C ARG A 270 -5.68 8.37 8.45
N ALA A 271 -5.12 7.29 7.91
CA ALA A 271 -5.26 5.95 8.48
C ALA A 271 -4.74 5.88 9.94
N ILE A 272 -3.58 6.49 10.21
CA ILE A 272 -3.04 6.57 11.58
C ILE A 272 -3.93 7.44 12.48
N THR A 273 -4.40 8.57 11.97
CA THR A 273 -5.27 9.49 12.72
C THR A 273 -6.61 8.84 13.07
N ASP A 274 -7.16 8.00 12.20
CA ASP A 274 -8.42 7.28 12.42
C ASP A 274 -8.26 6.22 13.52
N ILE A 275 -7.15 5.46 13.51
CA ILE A 275 -6.80 4.53 14.60
C ILE A 275 -6.71 5.28 15.93
N GLN A 276 -6.00 6.40 15.97
CA GLN A 276 -5.82 7.19 17.19
C GLN A 276 -7.14 7.80 17.69
N HIS A 277 -8.01 8.26 16.78
CA HIS A 277 -9.33 8.77 17.12
C HIS A 277 -10.20 7.66 17.73
N GLU A 278 -10.22 6.47 17.15
CA GLU A 278 -11.00 5.36 17.69
C GLU A 278 -10.51 4.95 19.08
N VAL A 279 -9.20 4.87 19.29
CA VAL A 279 -8.63 4.59 20.61
C VAL A 279 -9.12 5.61 21.64
N ARG A 280 -9.16 6.91 21.29
CA ARG A 280 -9.71 7.94 22.19
C ARG A 280 -11.20 7.73 22.46
N ASN A 281 -12.00 7.48 21.42
CA ASN A 281 -13.44 7.24 21.55
C ASN A 281 -13.76 6.03 22.43
N LEU A 282 -13.00 4.95 22.27
CA LEU A 282 -13.14 3.74 23.09
C LEU A 282 -12.73 4.00 24.54
N LYS A 283 -11.70 4.81 24.80
CA LYS A 283 -11.33 5.22 26.18
C LYS A 283 -12.46 6.00 26.86
N TYR A 284 -13.09 6.95 26.17
CA TYR A 284 -14.26 7.67 26.67
C TYR A 284 -15.44 6.73 26.93
N SER A 285 -15.70 5.79 26.02
CA SER A 285 -16.76 4.79 26.16
C SER A 285 -16.53 3.89 27.38
N ILE A 286 -15.29 3.45 27.62
CA ILE A 286 -14.91 2.68 28.81
C ILE A 286 -15.16 3.48 30.10
N GLN A 287 -14.79 4.76 30.11
CA GLN A 287 -15.03 5.61 31.28
C GLN A 287 -16.54 5.77 31.55
N ALA A 288 -17.34 6.05 30.52
CA ALA A 288 -18.80 6.14 30.63
C ALA A 288 -19.42 4.82 31.11
N GLY A 289 -18.98 3.68 30.57
CA GLY A 289 -19.42 2.35 31.00
C GLY A 289 -19.09 2.08 32.47
N ARG A 290 -17.90 2.46 32.94
CA ARG A 290 -17.51 2.33 34.35
C ARG A 290 -18.35 3.19 35.28
N MET A 291 -18.65 4.43 34.90
CA MET A 291 -19.53 5.30 35.68
C MET A 291 -20.95 4.73 35.76
N SER A 292 -21.47 4.20 34.64
CA SER A 292 -22.79 3.54 34.61
C SER A 292 -22.83 2.29 35.50
N ILE A 293 -21.79 1.45 35.47
CA ILE A 293 -21.67 0.29 36.36
C ILE A 293 -21.69 0.74 37.83
N SER A 294 -20.88 1.73 38.18
CA SER A 294 -20.81 2.23 39.57
C SER A 294 -22.14 2.81 40.04
N SER A 295 -22.84 3.58 39.19
CA SER A 295 -24.16 4.14 39.54
C SER A 295 -25.20 3.05 39.80
N LEU A 296 -25.27 2.04 38.92
CA LEU A 296 -26.23 0.94 39.06
C LEU A 296 -25.90 0.05 40.27
N GLN A 297 -24.62 -0.10 40.63
CA GLN A 297 -24.21 -0.77 41.85
C GLN A 297 -24.67 0.00 43.09
N THR A 298 -24.48 1.32 43.11
CA THR A 298 -24.97 2.19 44.19
C THR A 298 -26.50 2.10 44.34
N ASP A 299 -27.26 2.02 43.25
CA ASP A 299 -28.71 1.83 43.31
C ASP A 299 -29.09 0.52 44.02
N LEU A 300 -28.40 -0.59 43.70
CA LEU A 300 -28.60 -1.87 44.39
C LEU A 300 -28.23 -1.79 45.87
N ASP A 301 -27.11 -1.14 46.20
CA ASP A 301 -26.64 -0.99 47.58
C ASP A 301 -27.59 -0.11 48.41
N ASN A 302 -28.24 0.87 47.78
CA ASN A 302 -29.27 1.73 48.38
C ASN A 302 -30.65 1.06 48.47
N GLY A 303 -30.79 -0.20 48.07
CA GLY A 303 -32.02 -0.97 48.18
C GLY A 303 -33.06 -0.67 47.09
N VAL A 304 -32.65 -0.12 45.94
CA VAL A 304 -33.54 0.00 44.77
C VAL A 304 -33.96 -1.40 44.33
N ALA A 305 -35.26 -1.61 44.15
CA ALA A 305 -35.80 -2.90 43.77
C ALA A 305 -35.31 -3.33 42.38
N ASP A 306 -34.58 -4.44 42.32
CA ASP A 306 -34.14 -5.08 41.07
C ASP A 306 -35.25 -6.01 40.53
N ALA A 307 -36.37 -5.41 40.15
CA ALA A 307 -37.48 -6.14 39.55
C ALA A 307 -36.97 -6.90 38.30
N ASP A 308 -37.19 -8.22 38.31
CA ASP A 308 -36.84 -9.16 37.25
C ASP A 308 -35.32 -9.23 36.90
N GLY A 309 -34.43 -8.73 37.77
CA GLY A 309 -32.97 -8.80 37.55
C GLY A 309 -32.41 -7.82 36.50
N THR A 310 -33.21 -6.82 36.12
CA THR A 310 -32.90 -5.87 35.04
C THR A 310 -31.62 -5.07 35.32
N ILE A 311 -31.41 -4.61 36.57
CA ILE A 311 -30.25 -3.80 36.96
C ILE A 311 -28.98 -4.65 36.87
N ARG A 312 -29.01 -5.87 37.41
CA ARG A 312 -27.88 -6.82 37.32
C ARG A 312 -27.55 -7.20 35.88
N ALA A 313 -28.57 -7.37 35.03
CA ALA A 313 -28.37 -7.62 33.60
C ALA A 313 -27.72 -6.42 32.89
N ALA A 314 -28.12 -5.19 33.23
CA ALA A 314 -27.53 -3.97 32.70
C ALA A 314 -26.05 -3.82 33.11
N ILE A 315 -25.72 -4.07 34.39
CA ILE A 315 -24.33 -4.09 34.88
C ILE A 315 -23.51 -5.12 34.10
N SER A 316 -24.00 -6.35 33.97
CA SER A 316 -23.30 -7.44 33.27
C SER A 316 -23.05 -7.09 31.79
N ASN A 317 -24.04 -6.48 31.13
CA ASN A 317 -23.89 -6.02 29.75
C ASN A 317 -22.88 -4.88 29.62
N ALA A 318 -22.87 -3.92 30.55
CA ALA A 318 -21.91 -2.83 30.56
C ALA A 318 -20.48 -3.35 30.81
N GLN A 319 -20.30 -4.29 31.74
CA GLN A 319 -19.02 -4.95 32.01
C GLN A 319 -18.50 -5.68 30.76
N ARG A 320 -19.37 -6.43 30.08
CA ARG A 320 -19.02 -7.12 28.82
C ARG A 320 -18.58 -6.13 27.75
N LYS A 321 -19.31 -5.03 27.55
CA LYS A 321 -18.94 -3.97 26.58
C LYS A 321 -17.58 -3.34 26.93
N VAL A 322 -17.34 -3.02 28.19
CA VAL A 322 -16.04 -2.50 28.66
C VAL A 322 -14.91 -3.49 28.36
N GLY A 323 -15.13 -4.79 28.57
CA GLY A 323 -14.17 -5.84 28.20
C GLY A 323 -13.86 -5.84 26.70
N ILE A 324 -14.89 -5.81 25.86
CA ILE A 324 -14.75 -5.76 24.39
C ILE A 324 -13.97 -4.50 23.95
N TRP A 325 -14.30 -3.32 24.48
CA TRP A 325 -13.61 -2.08 24.10
C TRP A 325 -12.14 -2.07 24.51
N LYS A 326 -11.79 -2.65 25.67
CA LYS A 326 -10.39 -2.80 26.07
C LYS A 326 -9.62 -3.69 25.09
N GLU A 327 -10.25 -4.78 24.67
CA GLU A 327 -9.65 -5.70 23.70
C GLU A 327 -9.48 -5.04 22.33
N PHE A 328 -10.45 -4.23 21.87
CA PHE A 328 -10.28 -3.42 20.65
C PHE A 328 -9.15 -2.41 20.75
N ILE A 329 -9.00 -1.71 21.89
CA ILE A 329 -7.86 -0.81 22.10
C ILE A 329 -6.54 -1.59 22.00
N ARG A 330 -6.45 -2.79 22.58
CA ARG A 330 -5.26 -3.64 22.51
C ARG A 330 -4.91 -3.99 21.06
N GLN A 331 -5.89 -4.42 20.26
CA GLN A 331 -5.69 -4.76 18.85
C GLN A 331 -5.33 -3.54 17.99
N LEU A 332 -5.98 -2.39 18.21
CA LEU A 332 -5.62 -1.13 17.54
C LEU A 332 -4.19 -0.69 17.87
N TYR A 333 -3.73 -0.88 19.11
CA TYR A 333 -2.33 -0.63 19.46
C TYR A 333 -1.38 -1.61 18.78
N GLN A 334 -1.73 -2.89 18.65
CA GLN A 334 -0.92 -3.85 17.89
C GLN A 334 -0.80 -3.45 16.42
N LEU A 335 -1.91 -3.08 15.78
CA LEU A 335 -1.91 -2.58 14.41
C LEU A 335 -1.03 -1.33 14.28
N HIS A 336 -1.22 -0.35 15.16
CA HIS A 336 -0.43 0.88 15.16
C HIS A 336 1.07 0.58 15.31
N SER A 337 1.46 -0.22 16.32
CA SER A 337 2.85 -0.61 16.55
C SER A 337 3.46 -1.42 15.40
N HIS A 338 2.64 -2.13 14.62
CA HIS A 338 3.10 -2.85 13.44
C HIS A 338 3.39 -1.90 12.26
N VAL A 339 2.54 -0.89 12.03
CA VAL A 339 2.65 -0.03 10.84
C VAL A 339 3.56 1.19 11.04
N THR A 340 3.63 1.76 12.25
CA THR A 340 4.38 3.00 12.49
C THR A 340 5.90 2.93 12.48
N PRO A 341 6.59 1.78 12.71
CA PRO A 341 8.04 1.76 12.65
C PRO A 341 8.61 2.03 11.25
N ASN A 342 7.95 1.50 10.20
CA ASN A 342 8.51 1.49 8.85
C ASN A 342 7.70 2.31 7.84
N MET A 343 6.37 2.35 7.96
CA MET A 343 5.52 3.03 6.97
C MET A 343 5.56 4.57 6.95
N PRO A 344 6.03 5.31 7.98
CA PRO A 344 6.20 6.76 7.85
C PRO A 344 7.17 7.16 6.74
N ILE A 345 8.11 6.27 6.37
CA ILE A 345 9.09 6.52 5.32
C ILE A 345 8.47 6.08 3.98
N PRO A 346 8.25 7.00 3.02
CA PRO A 346 7.60 6.66 1.75
C PRO A 346 8.26 5.51 0.98
N SER A 347 9.59 5.43 0.98
CA SER A 347 10.34 4.38 0.28
C SER A 347 10.11 2.96 0.83
N ASN A 348 9.62 2.83 2.06
CA ASN A 348 9.27 1.54 2.66
C ASN A 348 7.87 1.07 2.24
N ARG A 349 7.07 1.92 1.60
CA ARG A 349 5.71 1.62 1.14
C ARG A 349 5.66 1.22 -0.33
N ARG A 350 6.80 0.93 -0.96
CA ARG A 350 6.88 0.58 -2.40
C ARG A 350 6.13 -0.71 -2.68
N ILE A 351 5.23 -0.65 -3.67
CA ILE A 351 4.48 -1.83 -4.14
C ILE A 351 4.75 -2.16 -5.61
N GLY A 352 5.31 -1.23 -6.38
CA GLY A 352 5.44 -1.43 -7.81
C GLY A 352 6.12 -0.29 -8.54
N ARG A 353 6.02 -0.32 -9.86
CA ARG A 353 6.50 0.74 -10.75
C ARG A 353 5.55 0.93 -11.93
N VAL A 354 5.50 2.13 -12.47
CA VAL A 354 4.76 2.42 -13.70
C VAL A 354 5.47 1.75 -14.88
N VAL A 355 4.75 0.93 -15.64
CA VAL A 355 5.26 0.31 -16.88
C VAL A 355 4.68 0.96 -18.13
N PHE A 356 3.51 1.58 -18.00
CA PHE A 356 2.86 2.32 -19.08
C PHE A 356 1.95 3.40 -18.51
N ALA A 357 1.88 4.56 -19.17
CA ALA A 357 0.82 5.54 -18.98
C ALA A 357 0.45 6.14 -20.35
N ASP A 358 -0.84 6.20 -20.68
CA ASP A 358 -1.28 6.91 -21.90
C ASP A 358 -1.27 8.42 -21.65
N PRO A 359 -1.05 9.26 -22.68
CA PRO A 359 -1.44 10.66 -22.64
C PRO A 359 -2.87 10.85 -22.16
N ILE A 360 -3.12 11.86 -21.35
CA ILE A 360 -4.46 12.23 -20.92
C ILE A 360 -5.13 13.02 -22.04
N ARG A 361 -6.22 12.49 -22.60
CA ARG A 361 -6.88 13.10 -23.76
C ARG A 361 -8.30 12.54 -23.96
N ALA A 362 -8.99 13.03 -24.98
CA ALA A 362 -10.13 12.33 -25.53
C ALA A 362 -9.69 11.06 -26.29
N SER A 363 -10.48 10.00 -26.20
CA SER A 363 -10.17 8.71 -26.84
C SER A 363 -10.10 8.79 -28.37
N SER A 364 -10.86 9.71 -28.96
CA SER A 364 -10.90 10.01 -30.39
C SER A 364 -11.35 11.45 -30.62
N ASP A 365 -11.32 11.92 -31.86
CA ASP A 365 -11.90 13.21 -32.26
C ASP A 365 -13.41 13.12 -32.58
N GLY A 366 -13.99 11.93 -32.40
CA GLY A 366 -15.34 11.61 -32.84
C GLY A 366 -16.46 12.00 -31.87
N ALA A 367 -17.70 11.80 -32.32
CA ALA A 367 -18.91 12.05 -31.54
C ALA A 367 -19.07 11.13 -30.31
N ASP A 368 -18.24 10.09 -30.17
CA ASP A 368 -18.29 9.12 -29.06
C ASP A 368 -17.08 9.16 -28.12
N ALA A 369 -16.20 10.16 -28.30
CA ALA A 369 -14.96 10.29 -27.54
C ALA A 369 -15.21 10.32 -26.03
N CYS A 370 -14.50 9.50 -25.26
CA CYS A 370 -14.53 9.46 -23.80
C CYS A 370 -13.17 9.89 -23.23
N THR A 371 -13.11 10.19 -21.94
CA THR A 371 -11.85 10.51 -21.26
C THR A 371 -10.91 9.31 -21.27
N TRP A 372 -9.68 9.54 -21.72
CA TRP A 372 -8.62 8.56 -21.80
C TRP A 372 -7.53 8.92 -20.81
N ASP A 373 -7.53 8.26 -19.66
CA ASP A 373 -6.68 8.59 -18.51
C ASP A 373 -6.41 7.32 -17.69
N TRP A 374 -5.41 6.54 -18.12
CA TRP A 374 -5.06 5.29 -17.46
C TRP A 374 -3.57 4.97 -17.56
N ALA A 375 -3.10 4.26 -16.55
CA ALA A 375 -1.75 3.74 -16.46
C ALA A 375 -1.76 2.30 -15.95
N VAL A 376 -0.70 1.57 -16.30
CA VAL A 376 -0.42 0.23 -15.81
C VAL A 376 0.85 0.27 -14.98
N THR A 377 0.78 -0.38 -13.84
CA THR A 377 1.88 -0.55 -12.90
C THR A 377 2.22 -2.04 -12.81
N ALA A 378 3.50 -2.37 -12.80
CA ALA A 378 3.96 -3.71 -12.44
C ALA A 378 4.11 -3.78 -10.93
N ILE A 379 3.43 -4.75 -10.32
CA ILE A 379 3.44 -4.99 -8.88
C ILE A 379 4.61 -5.91 -8.55
N ARG A 380 5.34 -5.58 -7.49
CA ARG A 380 6.45 -6.40 -7.02
C ARG A 380 5.93 -7.73 -6.45
N LYS A 381 6.70 -8.80 -6.63
CA LYS A 381 6.35 -10.14 -6.12
C LYS A 381 6.22 -10.19 -4.60
N ASP A 382 6.87 -9.28 -3.90
CA ASP A 382 6.90 -9.17 -2.44
C ASP A 382 6.01 -8.03 -1.90
N ALA A 383 5.20 -7.39 -2.76
CA ALA A 383 4.30 -6.33 -2.33
C ALA A 383 3.15 -6.88 -1.47
N PHE A 384 2.66 -8.09 -1.79
CA PHE A 384 1.47 -8.70 -1.18
C PHE A 384 1.79 -10.09 -0.61
N GLY A 385 1.02 -10.46 0.42
CA GLY A 385 1.09 -11.76 1.07
C GLY A 385 0.68 -12.93 0.19
N ALA A 386 1.07 -14.13 0.63
CA ALA A 386 0.67 -15.39 -0.01
C ALA A 386 -0.85 -15.63 0.02
N ASP A 387 -1.57 -14.91 0.88
CA ASP A 387 -3.01 -14.89 1.03
C ASP A 387 -3.72 -13.91 0.09
N PHE A 388 -2.98 -13.21 -0.78
CA PHE A 388 -3.49 -12.23 -1.75
C PHE A 388 -4.76 -12.73 -2.46
N LYS A 389 -5.84 -11.96 -2.30
CA LYS A 389 -7.16 -12.34 -2.82
C LYS A 389 -7.40 -11.89 -4.25
N GLY A 390 -6.63 -10.96 -4.80
CA GLY A 390 -6.88 -10.42 -6.14
C GLY A 390 -8.05 -9.44 -6.20
N ASN A 391 -8.80 -9.48 -7.30
CA ASN A 391 -9.84 -8.51 -7.62
C ASN A 391 -11.10 -8.65 -6.75
N ALA A 392 -11.09 -8.01 -5.59
CA ALA A 392 -12.23 -7.88 -4.69
C ALA A 392 -12.30 -6.46 -4.11
N VAL A 393 -13.49 -5.87 -4.10
CA VAL A 393 -13.78 -4.55 -3.51
C VAL A 393 -14.41 -4.76 -2.14
N TYR A 394 -13.84 -4.15 -1.10
CA TYR A 394 -14.45 -4.20 0.24
C TYR A 394 -15.58 -3.17 0.34
N ILE A 395 -16.78 -3.65 0.65
CA ILE A 395 -18.00 -2.83 0.77
C ILE A 395 -18.53 -2.76 2.22
N GLY A 396 -18.00 -3.61 3.10
CA GLY A 396 -18.47 -3.78 4.48
C GLY A 396 -18.09 -2.66 5.45
N ASP A 397 -17.25 -1.70 5.04
CA ASP A 397 -16.90 -0.52 5.83
C ASP A 397 -18.13 0.36 6.13
N LYS A 398 -19.08 0.41 5.18
CA LYS A 398 -20.28 1.25 5.26
C LYS A 398 -21.57 0.50 4.96
N LEU A 399 -21.53 -0.56 4.14
CA LEU A 399 -22.72 -1.28 3.73
C LEU A 399 -22.83 -2.60 4.49
N ASN A 400 -23.66 -2.64 5.52
CA ASN A 400 -24.08 -3.91 6.10
C ASN A 400 -25.06 -4.64 5.16
N LYS A 401 -25.39 -5.90 5.47
CA LYS A 401 -26.31 -6.74 4.69
C LYS A 401 -27.62 -6.03 4.32
N ARG A 402 -28.24 -5.35 5.29
CA ARG A 402 -29.52 -4.67 5.10
C ARG A 402 -29.38 -3.43 4.23
N THR A 403 -28.39 -2.58 4.53
CA THR A 403 -28.13 -1.36 3.76
C THR A 403 -27.75 -1.68 2.31
N PHE A 404 -26.98 -2.76 2.07
CA PHE A 404 -26.66 -3.22 0.72
C PHE A 404 -27.92 -3.67 -0.06
N LEU A 405 -28.82 -4.43 0.58
CA LEU A 405 -30.11 -4.81 0.00
C LEU A 405 -30.90 -3.57 -0.39
N ASP A 406 -31.10 -2.65 0.56
CA ASP A 406 -31.94 -1.46 0.38
C ASP A 406 -31.42 -0.52 -0.72
N LEU A 407 -30.10 -0.42 -0.88
CA LEU A 407 -29.47 0.48 -1.87
C LEU A 407 -29.28 -0.18 -3.24
N MET A 408 -28.84 -1.45 -3.32
CA MET A 408 -28.50 -2.11 -4.58
C MET A 408 -29.63 -2.95 -5.17
N PHE A 409 -30.64 -3.30 -4.37
CA PHE A 409 -31.84 -4.05 -4.76
C PHE A 409 -33.10 -3.37 -4.21
N PRO A 410 -33.35 -2.08 -4.52
CA PRO A 410 -34.44 -1.33 -3.91
C PRO A 410 -35.83 -1.82 -4.34
N ASN A 411 -35.92 -2.57 -5.45
CA ASN A 411 -37.18 -3.14 -5.93
C ASN A 411 -37.38 -4.59 -5.45
N PRO A 412 -38.54 -4.93 -4.87
CA PRO A 412 -38.83 -6.31 -4.45
C PRO A 412 -38.72 -7.37 -5.55
N ASN A 413 -38.98 -7.02 -6.80
CA ASN A 413 -38.84 -7.95 -7.92
C ASN A 413 -37.39 -8.38 -8.16
N ASP A 414 -36.42 -7.54 -7.76
CA ASP A 414 -34.99 -7.82 -7.88
C ASP A 414 -34.45 -8.63 -6.69
N HIS A 415 -35.20 -8.76 -5.58
CA HIS A 415 -34.74 -9.44 -4.36
C HIS A 415 -34.44 -10.94 -4.58
N MET A 416 -35.04 -11.56 -5.59
CA MET A 416 -34.75 -12.96 -5.93
C MET A 416 -33.28 -13.18 -6.33
N GLY A 417 -32.60 -12.13 -6.83
CA GLY A 417 -31.18 -12.14 -7.17
C GLY A 417 -30.27 -11.54 -6.09
N TYR A 418 -30.79 -11.24 -4.90
CA TYR A 418 -29.99 -10.65 -3.82
C TYR A 418 -29.06 -11.69 -3.20
N GLU A 419 -27.78 -11.33 -3.16
CA GLU A 419 -26.77 -12.00 -2.37
C GLU A 419 -25.83 -10.94 -1.79
N TYR A 420 -25.65 -10.93 -0.46
CA TYR A 420 -24.63 -10.08 0.13
C TYR A 420 -23.26 -10.75 -0.06
N PRO A 421 -22.24 -10.01 -0.56
CA PRO A 421 -20.92 -10.59 -0.78
C PRO A 421 -20.36 -11.23 0.49
N PRO A 422 -19.79 -12.46 0.40
CA PRO A 422 -19.12 -13.08 1.53
C PRO A 422 -18.11 -12.12 2.16
N ASP A 423 -18.20 -11.96 3.47
CA ASP A 423 -17.34 -11.07 4.27
C ASP A 423 -17.36 -9.58 3.83
N GLY A 424 -18.33 -9.17 3.01
CA GLY A 424 -18.36 -7.84 2.42
C GLY A 424 -17.31 -7.60 1.35
N LEU A 425 -16.75 -8.66 0.74
CA LEU A 425 -15.80 -8.61 -0.36
C LEU A 425 -16.49 -8.90 -1.69
N LEU A 426 -16.85 -7.85 -2.44
CA LEU A 426 -17.49 -7.96 -3.74
C LEU A 426 -16.44 -8.33 -4.82
N ARG A 427 -16.55 -9.55 -5.35
CA ARG A 427 -15.61 -10.10 -6.34
C ARG A 427 -15.88 -9.55 -7.73
N ILE A 428 -14.81 -9.17 -8.44
CA ILE A 428 -14.93 -8.78 -9.85
C ILE A 428 -15.23 -10.01 -10.70
N SER A 429 -16.32 -9.96 -11.47
CA SER A 429 -16.88 -11.11 -12.19
C SER A 429 -16.95 -10.96 -13.71
N GLY A 430 -16.68 -9.76 -14.25
CA GLY A 430 -16.72 -9.49 -15.68
C GLY A 430 -16.81 -8.01 -15.99
N ILE A 431 -17.25 -7.65 -17.19
CA ILE A 431 -17.53 -6.26 -17.61
C ILE A 431 -18.98 -6.16 -18.05
N VAL A 432 -19.62 -5.03 -17.76
CA VAL A 432 -20.95 -4.69 -18.25
C VAL A 432 -20.85 -4.14 -19.68
N PRO A 433 -21.52 -4.74 -20.67
CA PRO A 433 -21.59 -4.18 -22.02
C PRO A 433 -22.24 -2.80 -22.03
N LEU A 434 -21.78 -1.90 -22.91
CA LEU A 434 -22.32 -0.54 -22.99
C LEU A 434 -23.83 -0.52 -23.30
N ASP A 435 -24.34 -1.46 -24.09
CA ASP A 435 -25.77 -1.54 -24.40
C ASP A 435 -26.59 -1.95 -23.17
N GLU A 436 -26.03 -2.73 -22.26
CA GLU A 436 -26.67 -3.06 -20.98
C GLU A 436 -26.67 -1.86 -20.02
N ILE A 437 -25.61 -1.03 -20.04
CA ILE A 437 -25.59 0.24 -19.30
C ILE A 437 -26.68 1.19 -19.83
N ARG A 438 -26.93 1.18 -21.14
CA ARG A 438 -27.99 1.99 -21.77
C ARG A 438 -29.40 1.46 -21.49
N HIS A 439 -29.52 0.15 -21.35
CA HIS A 439 -30.78 -0.57 -21.16
C HIS A 439 -30.69 -1.50 -19.95
N PRO A 440 -30.59 -0.95 -18.72
CA PRO A 440 -30.42 -1.76 -17.53
C PRO A 440 -31.66 -2.62 -17.29
N THR A 441 -31.45 -3.87 -16.89
CA THR A 441 -32.54 -4.79 -16.48
C THR A 441 -32.87 -4.65 -14.99
N GLN A 442 -31.98 -4.03 -14.22
CA GLN A 442 -32.14 -3.74 -12.80
C GLN A 442 -33.18 -2.63 -12.60
N LEU A 443 -33.88 -2.66 -11.47
CA LEU A 443 -34.98 -1.73 -11.18
C LEU A 443 -34.68 -0.83 -9.97
N ASN A 444 -35.04 0.45 -10.07
CA ASN A 444 -35.07 1.36 -8.93
C ASN A 444 -36.29 1.10 -8.02
N ALA A 445 -36.40 1.86 -6.92
CA ALA A 445 -37.52 1.75 -5.97
C ALA A 445 -38.92 1.98 -6.61
N MET A 446 -38.98 2.72 -7.72
CA MET A 446 -40.21 3.00 -8.46
C MET A 446 -40.54 1.92 -9.52
N GLY A 447 -39.67 0.93 -9.69
CA GLY A 447 -39.82 -0.11 -10.72
C GLY A 447 -39.38 0.32 -12.11
N GLU A 448 -38.60 1.40 -12.21
CA GLU A 448 -38.04 1.88 -13.48
C GLU A 448 -36.64 1.30 -13.70
N PRO A 449 -36.24 1.03 -14.96
CA PRO A 449 -34.88 0.60 -15.30
C PRO A 449 -33.79 1.55 -14.78
N ALA A 450 -32.91 1.06 -13.91
CA ALA A 450 -31.76 1.81 -13.39
C ALA A 450 -30.67 0.86 -12.87
N MET A 451 -29.39 1.14 -13.19
CA MET A 451 -28.27 0.31 -12.75
C MET A 451 -27.60 0.90 -11.51
N ALA A 452 -27.66 0.17 -10.40
CA ALA A 452 -26.97 0.55 -9.18
C ALA A 452 -25.48 0.20 -9.31
N VAL A 453 -24.62 1.17 -9.00
CA VAL A 453 -23.17 1.02 -9.04
C VAL A 453 -22.54 1.36 -7.69
N ILE A 454 -21.40 0.73 -7.43
CA ILE A 454 -20.65 0.80 -6.18
C ILE A 454 -19.16 0.88 -6.47
N LYS A 455 -18.43 1.59 -5.62
CA LYS A 455 -16.96 1.59 -5.59
C LYS A 455 -16.46 1.67 -4.15
N ASN A 456 -15.19 1.34 -3.94
CA ASN A 456 -14.44 1.74 -2.75
C ASN A 456 -13.24 2.58 -3.20
N GLY A 457 -13.17 3.83 -2.75
CA GLY A 457 -12.10 4.76 -3.11
C GLY A 457 -11.35 5.34 -1.91
N ARG A 458 -10.12 5.78 -2.16
CA ARG A 458 -9.15 6.25 -1.17
C ARG A 458 -9.67 7.28 -0.16
N PRO A 459 -10.31 8.41 -0.55
CA PRO A 459 -10.92 9.35 0.39
C PRO A 459 -12.35 8.98 0.81
N THR A 460 -13.16 8.40 -0.09
CA THR A 460 -14.60 8.24 0.16
C THR A 460 -14.97 6.91 0.79
N GLY A 461 -14.09 5.92 0.82
CA GLY A 461 -14.44 4.54 1.16
C GLY A 461 -15.53 4.02 0.21
N THR A 462 -16.46 3.24 0.73
CA THR A 462 -17.57 2.73 -0.10
C THR A 462 -18.61 3.82 -0.40
N THR A 463 -18.94 3.97 -1.68
CA THR A 463 -20.02 4.84 -2.17
C THR A 463 -20.89 4.12 -3.19
N VAL A 464 -22.18 4.45 -3.23
CA VAL A 464 -23.16 3.91 -4.19
C VAL A 464 -23.81 5.04 -4.99
N GLY A 465 -24.22 4.71 -6.21
CA GLY A 465 -24.83 5.68 -7.12
C GLY A 465 -25.59 5.02 -8.26
N TRP A 466 -26.44 5.79 -8.93
CA TRP A 466 -27.16 5.36 -10.11
C TRP A 466 -26.36 5.73 -11.35
N MET A 467 -26.16 4.75 -12.22
CA MET A 467 -25.54 4.98 -13.51
C MET A 467 -26.53 5.64 -14.47
N SER A 468 -26.17 6.80 -15.01
CA SER A 468 -26.91 7.44 -16.10
C SER A 468 -26.51 6.80 -17.43
N SER A 469 -27.51 6.37 -18.20
CA SER A 469 -27.33 5.81 -19.54
C SER A 469 -26.86 6.84 -20.56
N LEU A 470 -27.13 8.13 -20.33
CA LEU A 470 -26.75 9.22 -21.23
C LEU A 470 -25.36 9.74 -20.89
N LYS A 471 -24.51 9.82 -21.92
CA LYS A 471 -23.21 10.49 -21.80
C LYS A 471 -23.42 11.99 -21.67
N SER A 472 -22.71 12.64 -20.75
CA SER A 472 -22.65 14.10 -20.72
C SER A 472 -21.41 14.61 -21.42
N LEU A 473 -21.54 15.78 -22.04
CA LEU A 473 -20.41 16.47 -22.63
C LEU A 473 -19.60 17.14 -21.52
N VAL A 474 -18.35 16.72 -21.34
CA VAL A 474 -17.46 17.24 -20.31
C VAL A 474 -16.29 17.93 -21.00
N HIS A 475 -16.02 19.18 -20.60
CA HIS A 475 -14.85 19.91 -21.06
C HIS A 475 -13.78 19.87 -19.97
N TYR A 476 -12.65 19.23 -20.27
CA TYR A 476 -11.51 19.11 -19.40
C TYR A 476 -10.53 20.24 -19.70
N TYR A 477 -10.07 20.92 -18.65
CA TYR A 477 -9.01 21.91 -18.70
C TYR A 477 -8.22 21.86 -17.40
N HIS A 478 -6.91 21.64 -17.49
CA HIS A 478 -6.03 21.63 -16.33
C HIS A 478 -5.25 22.95 -16.25
N LYS A 479 -5.36 23.66 -15.13
CA LYS A 479 -4.85 25.04 -14.99
C LYS A 479 -3.34 25.18 -15.18
N ASP A 480 -2.59 24.16 -14.74
CA ASP A 480 -1.14 24.23 -14.68
C ASP A 480 -0.46 23.50 -15.86
N THR A 481 -1.23 23.03 -16.84
CA THR A 481 -0.70 22.32 -18.03
C THR A 481 -1.49 22.68 -19.28
N ASN A 482 -1.00 22.28 -20.46
CA ASN A 482 -1.71 22.49 -21.73
C ASN A 482 -2.77 21.39 -22.03
N ILE A 483 -3.19 20.62 -21.03
CA ILE A 483 -4.19 19.56 -21.20
C ILE A 483 -5.58 20.21 -21.28
N GLN A 484 -6.16 20.18 -22.48
CA GLN A 484 -7.53 20.61 -22.74
C GLN A 484 -8.16 19.73 -23.81
N PHE A 485 -9.34 19.19 -23.53
CA PHE A 485 -10.11 18.40 -24.48
C PHE A 485 -11.58 18.33 -24.06
N THR A 486 -12.43 17.86 -24.96
CA THR A 486 -13.84 17.59 -24.67
C THR A 486 -14.08 16.09 -24.81
N SER A 487 -14.81 15.51 -23.87
CA SER A 487 -15.22 14.11 -23.88
C SER A 487 -16.72 13.99 -23.67
N ARG A 488 -17.23 12.77 -23.83
CA ARG A 488 -18.58 12.33 -23.54
C ARG A 488 -18.51 11.16 -22.57
N ASP A 489 -18.60 11.48 -21.29
CA ASP A 489 -18.42 10.52 -20.20
C ASP A 489 -19.75 10.17 -19.56
N LEU A 490 -19.79 9.00 -18.93
CA LEU A 490 -20.98 8.54 -18.24
C LEU A 490 -21.06 9.16 -16.85
N THR A 491 -22.29 9.40 -16.41
CA THR A 491 -22.57 10.04 -15.13
C THR A 491 -22.95 9.02 -14.07
N VAL A 492 -22.38 9.14 -12.88
CA VAL A 492 -22.93 8.51 -11.68
C VAL A 492 -23.61 9.55 -10.80
N ILE A 493 -24.87 9.30 -10.47
CA ILE A 493 -25.68 10.14 -9.59
C ILE A 493 -25.64 9.52 -8.19
N PRO A 494 -25.04 10.17 -7.18
CA PRO A 494 -25.10 9.65 -5.82
C PRO A 494 -26.55 9.60 -5.35
N TYR A 495 -26.91 8.55 -4.64
CA TYR A 495 -28.14 8.51 -3.88
C TYR A 495 -27.85 7.81 -2.57
N ASP A 496 -28.11 8.52 -1.48
CA ASP A 496 -28.15 7.94 -0.15
C ASP A 496 -29.57 8.08 0.36
N SER A 497 -30.02 7.07 1.09
CA SER A 497 -31.24 7.12 1.89
C SER A 497 -31.16 8.11 3.06
N ASP A 498 -29.95 8.57 3.44
CA ASP A 498 -29.73 9.51 4.55
C ASP A 498 -29.28 10.91 4.05
N PRO A 499 -30.18 11.91 4.06
CA PRO A 499 -29.88 13.30 3.65
C PRO A 499 -28.83 14.00 4.53
N LEU A 500 -28.57 13.50 5.75
CA LEU A 500 -27.56 14.07 6.66
C LEU A 500 -26.15 13.49 6.42
N ARG A 501 -26.06 12.42 5.62
CA ARG A 501 -24.82 11.76 5.21
C ARG A 501 -24.51 11.90 3.71
N SER A 502 -25.35 12.62 2.95
CA SER A 502 -25.24 12.71 1.49
C SER A 502 -23.97 13.44 1.04
N GLY A 503 -22.85 12.73 1.02
CA GLY A 503 -21.66 13.10 0.28
C GLY A 503 -21.81 12.79 -1.21
N GLY A 504 -20.92 13.34 -2.04
CA GLY A 504 -20.84 12.97 -3.44
C GLY A 504 -20.49 11.49 -3.62
N PHE A 505 -20.75 10.94 -4.82
CA PHE A 505 -20.27 9.59 -5.17
C PHE A 505 -18.73 9.53 -5.15
N SER A 506 -18.08 10.67 -5.42
CA SER A 506 -16.65 10.79 -5.64
C SER A 506 -16.04 12.06 -5.03
N ALA A 507 -14.81 11.96 -4.52
CA ALA A 507 -13.98 13.06 -4.06
C ALA A 507 -12.55 13.02 -4.67
N GLU A 508 -11.80 14.12 -4.49
CA GLU A 508 -10.39 14.21 -4.90
C GLU A 508 -9.57 13.09 -4.24
N GLY A 509 -8.92 12.26 -5.06
CA GLY A 509 -8.17 11.08 -4.64
C GLY A 509 -8.88 9.74 -4.92
N ASP A 510 -10.16 9.72 -5.31
CA ASP A 510 -10.82 8.48 -5.73
C ASP A 510 -10.36 7.98 -7.12
N SER A 511 -9.71 8.83 -7.92
CA SER A 511 -9.24 8.51 -9.27
C SER A 511 -8.47 7.18 -9.33
N GLY A 512 -8.83 6.36 -10.30
CA GLY A 512 -8.33 5.00 -10.45
C GLY A 512 -9.16 3.95 -9.70
N SER A 513 -10.17 4.31 -8.91
CA SER A 513 -11.10 3.34 -8.32
C SER A 513 -11.92 2.65 -9.40
N VAL A 514 -12.16 1.35 -9.22
CA VAL A 514 -13.08 0.59 -10.07
C VAL A 514 -14.52 0.79 -9.62
N ILE A 515 -15.41 0.99 -10.59
CA ILE A 515 -16.86 1.12 -10.39
C ILE A 515 -17.51 -0.14 -10.94
N VAL A 516 -18.23 -0.86 -10.09
CA VAL A 516 -18.90 -2.12 -10.44
C VAL A 516 -20.39 -2.01 -10.21
N GLU A 517 -21.17 -2.84 -10.90
CA GLU A 517 -22.57 -3.04 -10.54
C GLU A 517 -22.72 -4.10 -9.44
N ARG A 518 -23.94 -4.27 -8.91
CA ARG A 518 -24.25 -5.14 -7.75
C ARG A 518 -23.76 -6.60 -7.82
N SER A 519 -23.52 -7.17 -9.01
CA SER A 519 -22.94 -8.52 -9.18
C SER A 519 -21.42 -8.56 -9.36
N GLY A 520 -20.75 -7.40 -9.25
CA GLY A 520 -19.30 -7.26 -9.35
C GLY A 520 -18.77 -7.17 -10.77
N ARG A 521 -19.63 -7.03 -11.79
CA ARG A 521 -19.16 -6.73 -13.15
C ARG A 521 -18.76 -5.26 -13.23
N VAL A 522 -17.65 -5.00 -13.90
CA VAL A 522 -17.11 -3.66 -14.00
C VAL A 522 -17.90 -2.82 -14.99
N VAL A 523 -18.27 -1.63 -14.54
CA VAL A 523 -18.96 -0.62 -15.34
C VAL A 523 -17.95 0.39 -15.85
N ALA A 524 -17.05 0.84 -14.99
CA ALA A 524 -16.10 1.87 -15.33
C ALA A 524 -14.87 1.94 -14.43
N LEU A 525 -13.82 2.60 -14.93
CA LEU A 525 -12.72 3.12 -14.12
C LEU A 525 -12.92 4.62 -13.90
N GLU A 526 -12.71 5.07 -12.67
CA GLU A 526 -12.91 6.46 -12.30
C GLU A 526 -11.74 7.37 -12.69
N SER A 527 -12.06 8.51 -13.31
CA SER A 527 -11.08 9.53 -13.71
C SER A 527 -11.62 10.93 -13.37
N LYS A 528 -11.60 11.31 -12.08
CA LYS A 528 -12.03 12.65 -11.65
C LYS A 528 -10.84 13.61 -11.60
N TRP A 529 -10.97 14.70 -12.34
CA TRP A 529 -10.02 15.81 -12.35
C TRP A 529 -10.52 16.94 -11.44
N ARG A 530 -9.60 17.76 -10.91
CA ARG A 530 -9.94 18.96 -10.13
C ARG A 530 -10.91 19.87 -10.88
N PHE A 531 -12.20 19.80 -10.54
CA PHE A 531 -13.15 20.89 -10.79
C PHE A 531 -13.17 21.78 -9.54
N LYS A 532 -12.38 22.86 -9.54
CA LYS A 532 -12.83 24.02 -8.75
C LYS A 532 -14.06 24.53 -9.47
N SER A 533 -15.26 24.28 -8.92
CA SER A 533 -16.45 24.96 -9.39
C SER A 533 -16.13 26.45 -9.39
N LEU A 534 -16.18 27.08 -10.56
CA LEU A 534 -16.25 28.53 -10.64
C LEU A 534 -17.65 28.88 -10.11
N THR A 535 -17.82 28.94 -8.80
CA THR A 535 -18.73 29.94 -8.24
C THR A 535 -18.08 31.29 -8.53
N SER A 536 -18.17 31.72 -9.78
CA SER A 536 -17.96 33.12 -10.10
C SER A 536 -19.02 33.87 -9.31
N SER A 537 -18.53 34.79 -8.48
CA SER A 537 -19.29 35.93 -8.01
C SER A 537 -19.88 36.65 -9.22
N VAL A 538 -21.07 36.23 -9.66
CA VAL A 538 -21.90 37.07 -10.51
C VAL A 538 -22.47 38.14 -9.58
N PRO A 539 -22.17 39.44 -9.76
CA PRO A 539 -22.81 40.48 -8.98
C PRO A 539 -24.28 40.50 -9.39
N ALA A 540 -25.14 39.96 -8.54
CA ALA A 540 -26.58 40.01 -8.73
C ALA A 540 -27.03 41.48 -8.73
N ARG A 541 -27.39 42.00 -9.91
CA ARG A 541 -28.28 43.15 -10.02
C ARG A 541 -29.72 42.63 -10.14
N SER A 542 -30.39 42.62 -8.98
CA SER A 542 -31.85 42.79 -8.81
C SER A 542 -32.77 41.59 -9.13
N PRO A 543 -34.02 41.56 -8.61
CA PRO A 543 -34.31 41.17 -7.23
C PRO A 543 -35.40 40.08 -7.13
N THR A 544 -35.67 39.67 -5.89
CA THR A 544 -36.80 38.84 -5.43
C THR A 544 -36.79 37.39 -5.91
N TRP A 545 -36.21 36.48 -5.12
CA TRP A 545 -36.89 35.36 -4.44
C TRP A 545 -35.93 34.87 -3.33
N LYS A 546 -36.35 34.97 -2.06
CA LYS A 546 -35.63 34.39 -0.92
C LYS A 546 -36.03 32.92 -0.83
N THR A 547 -35.12 32.01 -1.15
CA THR A 547 -35.23 30.60 -0.75
C THR A 547 -34.06 30.24 0.15
N ASN A 548 -34.39 29.65 1.29
CA ASN A 548 -33.47 29.25 2.35
C ASN A 548 -32.32 28.39 1.80
N ARG A 549 -31.10 28.75 2.22
CA ARG A 549 -29.86 28.04 1.93
C ARG A 549 -29.92 26.61 2.48
N SER A 550 -29.85 25.63 1.59
CA SER A 550 -29.15 24.36 1.80
C SER A 550 -28.27 24.16 0.57
N HIS A 551 -27.00 24.52 0.69
CA HIS A 551 -26.03 24.35 -0.39
C HIS A 551 -25.48 22.93 -0.34
N HIS A 552 -26.19 22.00 -0.99
CA HIS A 552 -25.66 20.67 -1.33
C HIS A 552 -25.09 20.76 -2.74
N ALA A 553 -23.77 20.69 -2.88
CA ALA A 553 -23.14 20.50 -4.18
C ALA A 553 -23.49 19.08 -4.66
N LEU A 554 -24.23 18.97 -5.76
CA LEU A 554 -24.38 17.72 -6.50
C LEU A 554 -23.00 17.37 -7.11
N ASP A 555 -22.21 16.60 -6.37
CA ASP A 555 -20.93 16.05 -6.82
C ASP A 555 -21.20 14.88 -7.79
N ILE A 556 -21.41 15.23 -9.05
CA ILE A 556 -21.61 14.30 -10.16
C ILE A 556 -20.26 13.69 -10.57
N CYS A 557 -20.17 12.36 -10.65
CA CYS A 557 -18.94 11.65 -11.06
C CYS A 557 -19.00 11.27 -12.54
N TRP A 558 -17.84 11.38 -13.22
CA TRP A 558 -17.63 11.07 -14.63
C TRP A 558 -16.75 9.83 -14.77
N CYS A 559 -17.19 8.84 -15.54
CA CYS A 559 -16.48 7.58 -15.67
C CYS A 559 -16.56 7.00 -17.10
N ARG A 560 -15.59 6.14 -17.44
CA ARG A 560 -15.40 5.53 -18.77
C ARG A 560 -15.71 4.04 -18.73
N THR A 561 -16.31 3.49 -19.79
CA THR A 561 -16.50 2.04 -19.95
C THR A 561 -15.21 1.26 -20.22
N GLU A 562 -15.07 0.12 -19.54
CA GLU A 562 -13.84 -0.68 -19.52
C GLU A 562 -13.54 -1.50 -20.77
N SER A 563 -14.53 -1.84 -21.60
CA SER A 563 -14.31 -2.75 -22.74
C SER A 563 -13.23 -2.24 -23.71
N ALA A 564 -13.17 -0.93 -23.96
CA ALA A 564 -12.14 -0.30 -24.78
C ALA A 564 -10.78 -0.18 -24.07
N VAL A 565 -10.75 -0.16 -22.72
CA VAL A 565 -9.49 -0.19 -21.93
C VAL A 565 -8.90 -1.59 -22.01
N GLN A 566 -9.70 -2.61 -21.70
CA GLN A 566 -9.21 -3.97 -21.57
C GLN A 566 -8.69 -4.49 -22.91
N GLN A 567 -9.35 -4.19 -24.03
CA GLN A 567 -8.84 -4.60 -25.34
C GLN A 567 -7.50 -3.91 -25.69
N ASP A 568 -7.36 -2.60 -25.49
CA ASP A 568 -6.10 -1.87 -25.74
C ASP A 568 -4.99 -2.25 -24.74
N VAL A 569 -5.34 -2.49 -23.47
CA VAL A 569 -4.42 -3.03 -22.45
C VAL A 569 -3.98 -4.43 -22.84
N LEU A 570 -4.89 -5.32 -23.24
CA LEU A 570 -4.55 -6.66 -23.72
C LEU A 570 -3.65 -6.58 -24.96
N ASP A 571 -3.92 -5.67 -25.89
CA ASP A 571 -3.12 -5.52 -27.11
C ASP A 571 -1.74 -4.88 -26.85
N LYS A 572 -1.65 -3.95 -25.90
CA LYS A 572 -0.37 -3.36 -25.41
C LYS A 572 0.40 -4.31 -24.50
N CYS A 573 -0.27 -5.16 -23.74
CA CYS A 573 0.35 -6.20 -22.91
C CYS A 573 0.80 -7.41 -23.73
N LYS A 574 0.15 -7.73 -24.86
CA LYS A 574 0.64 -8.75 -25.82
C LYS A 574 1.94 -8.33 -26.51
N THR A 575 2.21 -7.03 -26.59
CA THR A 575 3.43 -6.47 -27.19
C THR A 575 4.55 -6.25 -26.16
N TYR A 576 4.32 -6.61 -24.89
CA TYR A 576 5.30 -6.61 -23.78
C TYR A 576 5.72 -8.03 -23.41
#